data_AF-A0A346AXZ1-F1
#
_entry.id   AF-A0A346AXZ1-F1
#
_cell.length_a   1.000
_cell.length_b   1.000
_cell.length_c   1.000
_cell.angle_alpha   90.00
_cell.angle_beta   90.00
_cell.angle_gamma   90.00
#
_symmetry.space_group_name_H-M   'P 1'
#
loop_
_entity.id
_entity.type
_entity.pdbx_description
1 polymer ?
#
loop_
_entity_poly.entity_id
_entity_poly.type
_entity_poly.pdbx_seq_one_letter_code
_entity_poly.pdbx_strand_id
1 'polypeptide(L)'
;MRQIIWQYIRACAFQDMKRYIQWFVENDTAYNDQLEEKVYVIINQKPRESAEPLQEKIAALEGQIADLQKELIQLREKSKENIRQSQLQQRIKALEDIAKKQSERIDLYEKQNCQLYKKLEALEEKINQQAQKNQSLELNVSEQAVPAQPEEDSLLTAFQIENRRNLLLSGNAEAIKNELQPVLHIKPILDYLKQSDFEQKAIYIKMFDKLKNDVEKFIDTLVIDSDDDVFENVTEAFFKIIKKDLLSTLMVAIRRGMNIEKDRPFYVQLLELINTYLRSCCIYTEKIEEGIKYTDAILDKMEPLRKPTSDIAKDKEIEEIERLPYCIDFFNEDGERESMCYEGQCVILKYEE
;
A
#
# COMPACT_ATOMS: atom_id res chain seq x y z
N MET A 1 -37.45 47.06 -32.58
CA MET A 1 -37.56 47.43 -34.02
C MET A 1 -37.85 46.24 -34.94
N ARG A 2 -37.14 45.10 -34.86
CA ARG A 2 -37.39 43.91 -35.72
C ARG A 2 -38.77 43.24 -35.54
N GLN A 3 -39.37 43.26 -34.35
CA GLN A 3 -40.71 42.70 -34.11
C GLN A 3 -41.85 43.52 -34.74
N ILE A 4 -41.72 44.85 -34.80
CA ILE A 4 -42.75 45.74 -35.39
C ILE A 4 -42.76 45.58 -36.92
N ILE A 5 -41.59 45.43 -37.54
CA ILE A 5 -41.44 45.20 -38.98
C ILE A 5 -42.07 43.84 -39.37
N TRP A 6 -41.88 42.80 -38.56
CA TRP A 6 -42.48 41.48 -38.82
C TRP A 6 -44.01 41.47 -38.68
N GLN A 7 -44.57 42.23 -37.73
CA GLN A 7 -46.02 42.37 -37.60
C GLN A 7 -46.63 43.20 -38.76
N TYR A 8 -45.92 44.22 -39.24
CA TYR A 8 -46.36 45.04 -40.38
C TYR A 8 -46.36 44.25 -41.70
N ILE A 9 -45.30 43.46 -41.96
CA ILE A 9 -45.22 42.56 -43.14
C ILE A 9 -46.35 41.52 -43.11
N ARG A 10 -46.65 40.96 -41.93
CA ARG A 10 -47.72 39.96 -41.76
C ARG A 10 -49.12 40.57 -41.96
N ALA A 11 -49.32 41.83 -41.58
CA ALA A 11 -50.57 42.56 -41.78
C ALA A 11 -50.79 42.96 -43.25
N CYS A 12 -49.75 43.40 -43.96
CA CYS A 12 -49.82 43.71 -45.40
C CYS A 12 -50.08 42.46 -46.24
N ALA A 13 -49.39 41.34 -45.95
CA ALA A 13 -49.60 40.07 -46.67
C ALA A 13 -51.01 39.51 -46.50
N PHE A 14 -51.65 39.74 -45.34
CA PHE A 14 -53.03 39.28 -45.08
C PHE A 14 -54.09 40.10 -45.81
N GLN A 15 -53.88 41.41 -46.01
CA GLN A 15 -54.83 42.25 -46.74
C GLN A 15 -54.80 41.99 -48.25
N ASP A 16 -53.60 41.77 -48.83
CA ASP A 16 -53.46 41.45 -50.24
C ASP A 16 -54.01 40.04 -50.57
N MET A 17 -53.79 39.07 -49.67
CA MET A 17 -54.34 37.72 -49.82
C MET A 17 -55.87 37.70 -49.71
N LYS A 18 -56.46 38.56 -48.87
CA LYS A 18 -57.93 38.68 -48.74
C LYS A 18 -58.56 39.32 -49.98
N ARG A 19 -57.89 40.30 -50.62
CA ARG A 19 -58.30 40.85 -51.92
C ARG A 19 -58.19 39.82 -53.05
N TYR A 20 -57.14 38.99 -53.04
CA TYR A 20 -56.95 37.94 -54.04
C TYR A 20 -58.01 36.84 -53.93
N ILE A 21 -58.32 36.40 -52.70
CA ILE A 21 -59.38 35.42 -52.44
C ILE A 21 -60.75 35.98 -52.82
N GLN A 22 -61.01 37.26 -52.53
CA GLN A 22 -62.29 37.88 -52.89
C GLN A 22 -62.45 38.06 -54.40
N TRP A 23 -61.38 38.43 -55.11
CA TRP A 23 -61.36 38.45 -56.59
C TRP A 23 -61.55 37.05 -57.21
N PHE A 24 -60.98 36.00 -56.58
CA PHE A 24 -61.10 34.61 -57.02
C PHE A 24 -62.52 34.05 -56.80
N VAL A 25 -63.14 34.36 -55.65
CA VAL A 25 -64.53 33.97 -55.35
C VAL A 25 -65.53 34.69 -56.26
N GLU A 26 -65.25 35.94 -56.65
CA GLU A 26 -66.15 36.74 -57.51
C GLU A 26 -66.08 36.37 -59.00
N ASN A 27 -65.08 35.61 -59.45
CA ASN A 27 -64.85 35.34 -60.89
C ASN A 27 -64.83 33.86 -61.31
N ASP A 28 -65.04 32.87 -60.42
CA ASP A 28 -64.67 31.47 -60.72
C ASP A 28 -65.80 30.43 -60.65
N THR A 29 -67.00 30.76 -61.13
CA THR A 29 -68.10 29.77 -61.29
C THR A 29 -68.09 29.03 -62.64
N ALA A 30 -67.09 29.26 -63.50
CA ALA A 30 -67.02 28.63 -64.84
C ALA A 30 -65.78 27.76 -65.07
N TYR A 31 -64.74 27.83 -64.24
CA TYR A 31 -63.47 27.11 -64.45
C TYR A 31 -63.36 25.78 -63.68
N ASN A 32 -64.26 25.55 -62.72
CA ASN A 32 -64.16 24.43 -61.78
C ASN A 32 -64.60 23.07 -62.38
N ASP A 33 -65.58 23.06 -63.28
CA ASP A 33 -66.13 21.82 -63.85
C ASP A 33 -65.14 21.09 -64.77
N GLN A 34 -64.23 21.81 -65.45
CA GLN A 34 -63.23 21.20 -66.35
C GLN A 34 -61.99 20.65 -65.63
N LEU A 35 -61.75 21.07 -64.38
CA LEU A 35 -60.63 20.61 -63.56
C LEU A 35 -60.96 19.32 -62.81
N GLU A 36 -62.20 19.16 -62.32
CA GLU A 36 -62.62 17.93 -61.65
C GLU A 36 -62.55 16.71 -62.58
N GLU A 37 -62.96 16.86 -63.84
CA GLU A 37 -62.96 15.76 -64.82
C GLU A 37 -61.53 15.32 -65.20
N LYS A 38 -60.59 16.27 -65.33
CA LYS A 38 -59.17 15.96 -65.63
C LYS A 38 -58.42 15.35 -64.44
N VAL A 39 -58.71 15.80 -63.22
CA VAL A 39 -58.09 15.24 -62.01
C VAL A 39 -58.59 13.81 -61.75
N TYR A 40 -59.88 13.53 -62.00
CA TYR A 40 -60.44 12.19 -61.85
C TYR A 40 -59.83 11.15 -62.80
N VAL A 41 -59.53 11.55 -64.04
CA VAL A 41 -58.88 10.70 -65.04
C VAL A 41 -57.41 10.44 -64.69
N ILE A 42 -56.67 11.44 -64.21
CA ILE A 42 -55.25 11.30 -63.84
C ILE A 42 -55.06 10.41 -62.60
N ILE A 43 -55.97 10.49 -61.62
CA ILE A 43 -55.92 9.64 -60.41
C ILE A 43 -56.24 8.17 -60.74
N ASN A 44 -57.11 7.92 -61.72
CA ASN A 44 -57.52 6.56 -62.10
C ASN A 44 -56.64 5.90 -63.19
N GLN A 45 -55.72 6.64 -63.82
CA GLN A 45 -54.79 6.10 -64.82
C GLN A 45 -53.39 5.79 -64.29
N LYS A 46 -53.05 6.18 -63.05
CA LYS A 46 -51.80 5.73 -62.42
C LYS A 46 -51.98 4.28 -61.94
N PRO A 47 -51.14 3.32 -62.37
CA PRO A 47 -51.18 1.98 -61.81
C PRO A 47 -50.90 2.10 -60.31
N ARG A 48 -51.88 1.76 -59.47
CA ARG A 48 -51.65 1.47 -58.06
C ARG A 48 -50.84 0.18 -58.04
N GLU A 49 -49.51 0.28 -58.10
CA GLU A 49 -48.66 -0.81 -57.62
C GLU A 49 -49.17 -1.14 -56.21
N SER A 50 -49.65 -2.37 -56.00
CA SER A 50 -50.26 -2.74 -54.72
C SER A 50 -49.23 -2.52 -53.61
N ALA A 51 -49.65 -1.91 -52.50
CA ALA A 51 -48.76 -1.66 -51.37
C ALA A 51 -48.30 -2.95 -50.68
N GLU A 52 -49.03 -4.05 -50.87
CA GLU A 52 -48.80 -5.37 -50.28
C GLU A 52 -47.43 -5.99 -50.64
N PRO A 53 -47.01 -6.11 -51.92
CA PRO A 53 -45.70 -6.66 -52.27
C PRO A 53 -44.52 -5.81 -51.76
N LEU A 54 -44.70 -4.51 -51.56
CA LEU A 54 -43.69 -3.65 -50.94
C LEU A 54 -43.61 -3.87 -49.42
N GLN A 55 -44.75 -4.07 -48.76
CA GLN A 55 -44.81 -4.38 -47.33
C GLN A 55 -44.21 -5.75 -47.02
N GLU A 56 -44.47 -6.77 -47.83
CA GLU A 56 -43.82 -8.09 -47.69
C GLU A 56 -42.30 -7.99 -47.84
N LYS A 57 -41.83 -7.16 -48.78
CA LYS A 57 -40.39 -6.95 -49.00
C LYS A 57 -39.72 -6.20 -47.84
N ILE A 58 -40.41 -5.22 -47.24
CA ILE A 58 -39.94 -4.52 -46.04
C ILE A 58 -39.86 -5.49 -44.86
N ALA A 59 -40.90 -6.29 -44.61
CA ALA A 59 -40.90 -7.28 -43.54
C ALA A 59 -39.78 -8.33 -43.70
N ALA A 60 -39.52 -8.77 -44.94
CA ALA A 60 -38.41 -9.68 -45.23
C ALA A 60 -37.04 -9.05 -44.96
N LEU A 61 -36.84 -7.77 -45.32
CA LEU A 61 -35.61 -7.03 -45.05
C LEU A 61 -35.41 -6.76 -43.55
N GLU A 62 -36.48 -6.44 -42.83
CA GLU A 62 -36.44 -6.26 -41.37
C GLU A 62 -36.04 -7.56 -40.66
N GLY A 63 -36.56 -8.71 -41.12
CA GLY A 63 -36.14 -10.03 -40.64
C GLY A 63 -34.65 -10.29 -40.87
N GLN A 64 -34.15 -10.03 -42.08
CA GLN A 64 -32.72 -10.18 -42.40
C GLN A 64 -31.83 -9.27 -41.55
N ILE A 65 -32.27 -8.03 -41.29
CA ILE A 65 -31.54 -7.09 -40.43
C ILE A 65 -31.47 -7.63 -38.98
N ALA A 66 -32.57 -8.17 -38.46
CA ALA A 66 -32.60 -8.74 -37.11
C ALA A 66 -31.66 -9.94 -36.98
N ASP A 67 -31.63 -10.83 -37.97
CA ASP A 67 -30.73 -11.98 -38.00
C ASP A 67 -29.26 -11.56 -38.05
N LEU A 68 -28.92 -10.61 -38.93
CA LEU A 68 -27.56 -10.05 -39.03
C LEU A 68 -27.11 -9.36 -37.73
N GLN A 69 -28.01 -8.65 -37.05
CA GLN A 69 -27.70 -8.03 -35.75
C GLN A 69 -27.39 -9.07 -34.68
N LYS A 70 -28.16 -10.17 -34.65
CA LYS A 70 -27.93 -11.28 -33.72
C LYS A 70 -26.58 -11.96 -33.97
N GLU A 71 -26.22 -12.19 -35.23
CA GLU A 71 -24.93 -12.77 -35.61
C GLU A 71 -23.76 -11.84 -35.23
N LEU A 72 -23.90 -10.52 -35.42
CA LEU A 72 -22.91 -9.52 -35.02
C LEU A 72 -22.64 -9.52 -33.51
N ILE A 73 -23.68 -9.66 -32.69
CA ILE A 73 -23.54 -9.75 -31.23
C ILE A 73 -22.75 -11.00 -30.85
N GLN A 74 -23.10 -12.17 -31.42
CA GLN A 74 -22.41 -13.42 -31.15
C GLN A 74 -20.93 -13.38 -31.57
N LEU A 75 -20.62 -12.77 -32.72
CA LEU A 75 -19.24 -12.62 -33.17
C LEU A 75 -18.43 -11.68 -32.26
N ARG A 76 -19.04 -10.61 -31.76
CA ARG A 76 -18.40 -9.70 -30.79
C ARG A 76 -18.11 -10.40 -29.46
N GLU A 77 -19.03 -11.22 -28.98
CA GLU A 77 -18.82 -12.01 -27.75
C GLU A 77 -17.69 -13.03 -27.92
N LYS A 78 -17.69 -13.79 -29.03
CA LYS A 78 -16.59 -14.72 -29.36
C LYS A 78 -15.25 -14.02 -29.47
N SER A 79 -15.21 -12.82 -30.07
CA SER A 79 -13.97 -12.04 -30.18
C SER A 79 -13.45 -11.60 -28.81
N LYS A 80 -14.33 -11.16 -27.89
CA LYS A 80 -13.95 -10.82 -26.52
C LYS A 80 -13.41 -12.03 -25.76
N GLU A 81 -14.07 -13.18 -25.92
CA GLU A 81 -13.64 -14.42 -25.26
C GLU A 81 -12.26 -14.87 -25.76
N ASN A 82 -12.00 -14.79 -27.08
CA ASN A 82 -10.68 -15.10 -27.62
C ASN A 82 -9.57 -14.19 -27.07
N ILE A 83 -9.85 -12.88 -26.91
CA ILE A 83 -8.88 -11.95 -26.31
C ILE A 83 -8.62 -12.33 -24.86
N ARG A 84 -9.67 -12.64 -24.09
CA ARG A 84 -9.56 -13.06 -22.69
C ARG A 84 -8.74 -14.36 -22.57
N GLN A 85 -8.99 -15.34 -23.43
CA GLN A 85 -8.23 -16.60 -23.45
C GLN A 85 -6.75 -16.37 -23.78
N SER A 86 -6.44 -15.48 -24.73
CA SER A 86 -5.05 -15.13 -25.06
C SER A 86 -4.33 -14.46 -23.88
N GLN A 87 -5.00 -13.55 -23.17
CA GLN A 87 -4.44 -12.90 -21.98
C GLN A 87 -4.21 -13.90 -20.84
N LEU A 88 -5.15 -14.84 -20.63
CA LEU A 88 -4.99 -15.91 -19.64
C LEU A 88 -3.80 -16.81 -19.97
N GLN A 89 -3.62 -17.19 -21.23
CA GLN A 89 -2.48 -18.00 -21.67
C GLN A 89 -1.14 -17.27 -21.43
N GLN A 90 -1.07 -15.96 -21.69
CA GLN A 90 0.12 -15.18 -21.39
C GLN A 90 0.43 -15.13 -19.89
N ARG A 91 -0.60 -14.98 -19.05
CA ARG A 91 -0.45 -14.92 -17.59
C ARG A 91 -0.03 -16.27 -17.01
N ILE A 92 -0.59 -17.38 -17.51
CA ILE A 92 -0.17 -18.74 -17.14
C ILE A 92 1.32 -18.93 -17.44
N LYS A 93 1.76 -18.58 -18.65
CA LYS A 93 3.17 -18.72 -19.04
C LYS A 93 4.10 -17.90 -18.13
N ALA A 94 3.70 -16.67 -17.78
CA ALA A 94 4.47 -15.84 -16.86
C ALA A 94 4.56 -16.45 -15.45
N LEU A 95 3.48 -17.04 -14.96
CA LEU A 95 3.46 -17.73 -13.66
C LEU A 95 4.33 -18.99 -13.68
N GLU A 96 4.31 -19.77 -14.77
CA GLU A 96 5.19 -20.93 -14.94
C GLU A 96 6.68 -20.53 -14.93
N ASP A 97 7.04 -19.43 -15.60
CA ASP A 97 8.40 -18.91 -15.59
C ASP A 97 8.84 -18.45 -14.18
N ILE A 98 7.94 -17.85 -13.40
CA ILE A 98 8.19 -17.45 -12.01
C ILE A 98 8.37 -18.69 -11.12
N ALA A 99 7.45 -19.67 -11.22
CA ALA A 99 7.52 -20.90 -10.45
C ALA A 99 8.82 -21.67 -10.72
N LYS A 100 9.26 -21.71 -11.99
CA LYS A 100 10.54 -22.31 -12.36
C LYS A 100 11.73 -21.61 -11.69
N LYS A 101 11.78 -20.27 -11.72
CA LYS A 101 12.84 -19.51 -11.05
C LYS A 101 12.84 -19.70 -9.54
N GLN A 102 11.66 -19.80 -8.94
CA GLN A 102 11.55 -20.07 -7.50
C GLN A 102 12.09 -21.46 -7.15
N SER A 103 11.74 -22.49 -7.94
CA SER A 103 12.29 -23.84 -7.77
C SER A 103 13.82 -23.86 -7.87
N GLU A 104 14.40 -23.20 -8.87
CA GLU A 104 15.86 -23.10 -9.02
C GLU A 104 16.51 -22.40 -7.81
N ARG A 105 15.83 -21.41 -7.21
CA ARG A 105 16.31 -20.70 -6.01
C ARG A 105 16.24 -21.57 -4.76
N ILE A 106 15.18 -22.38 -4.62
CA ILE A 106 15.05 -23.36 -3.53
C ILE A 106 16.17 -24.39 -3.60
N ASP A 107 16.43 -24.98 -4.78
CA ASP A 107 17.53 -25.94 -4.98
C ASP A 107 18.90 -25.34 -4.61
N LEU A 108 19.10 -24.05 -4.87
CA LEU A 108 20.33 -23.35 -4.49
C LEU A 108 20.46 -23.22 -2.97
N TYR A 109 19.39 -22.80 -2.29
CA TYR A 109 19.37 -22.67 -0.84
C TYR A 109 19.52 -24.01 -0.12
N GLU A 110 18.91 -25.08 -0.64
CA GLU A 110 19.11 -26.43 -0.10
C GLU A 110 20.58 -26.87 -0.21
N LYS A 111 21.24 -26.62 -1.34
CA LYS A 111 22.67 -26.91 -1.51
C LYS A 111 23.53 -26.11 -0.54
N GLN A 112 23.23 -24.82 -0.35
CA GLN A 112 23.95 -23.96 0.60
C GLN A 112 23.76 -24.45 2.05
N ASN A 113 22.54 -24.79 2.44
CA ASN A 113 22.24 -25.33 3.76
C ASN A 113 22.97 -26.65 4.02
N CYS A 114 22.99 -27.58 3.06
CA CYS A 114 23.78 -28.81 3.18
C CYS A 114 25.28 -28.54 3.39
N GLN A 115 25.85 -27.51 2.75
CA GLN A 115 27.25 -27.14 2.96
C GLN A 115 27.48 -26.53 4.35
N LEU A 116 26.53 -25.74 4.85
CA LEU A 116 26.59 -25.16 6.19
C LEU A 116 26.53 -26.24 7.28
N TYR A 117 25.61 -27.21 7.15
CA TYR A 117 25.53 -28.34 8.09
C TYR A 117 26.83 -29.14 8.14
N LYS A 118 27.45 -29.44 6.99
CA LYS A 118 28.76 -30.11 6.95
C LYS A 118 29.86 -29.30 7.63
N LYS A 119 29.83 -27.96 7.52
CA LYS A 119 30.80 -27.09 8.19
C LYS A 119 30.57 -27.05 9.71
N LEU A 120 29.32 -27.04 10.16
CA LEU A 120 28.96 -27.10 11.57
C LEU A 120 29.42 -28.42 12.20
N GLU A 121 29.13 -29.55 11.55
CA GLU A 121 29.55 -30.87 12.01
C GLU A 121 31.09 -30.96 12.11
N ALA A 122 31.82 -30.44 11.12
CA ALA A 122 33.28 -30.36 11.16
C ALA A 122 33.83 -29.43 12.25
N LEU A 123 33.08 -28.38 12.65
CA LEU A 123 33.44 -27.51 13.76
C LEU A 123 33.15 -28.16 15.11
N GLU A 124 32.03 -28.87 15.25
CA GLU A 124 31.69 -29.64 16.45
C GLU A 124 32.71 -30.75 16.71
N GLU A 125 33.16 -31.46 15.67
CA GLU A 125 34.25 -32.43 15.80
C GLU A 125 35.56 -31.78 16.28
N LYS A 126 35.90 -30.60 15.75
CA LYS A 126 37.10 -29.85 16.19
C LYS A 126 36.98 -29.38 17.64
N ILE A 127 35.81 -28.90 18.06
CA ILE A 127 35.55 -28.50 19.44
C ILE A 127 35.67 -29.72 20.37
N ASN A 128 35.11 -30.86 20.01
CA ASN A 128 35.22 -32.08 20.81
C ASN A 128 36.66 -32.60 20.89
N GLN A 129 37.43 -32.55 19.80
CA GLN A 129 38.85 -32.89 19.82
C GLN A 129 39.66 -31.91 20.69
N GLN A 130 39.36 -30.62 20.63
CA GLN A 130 39.99 -29.60 21.48
C GLN A 130 39.63 -29.79 22.95
N ALA A 131 38.37 -30.13 23.27
CA ALA A 131 37.91 -30.41 24.62
C ALA A 131 38.59 -31.65 25.21
N GLN A 132 38.75 -32.73 24.44
CA GLN A 132 39.52 -33.91 24.86
C GLN A 132 41.00 -33.59 25.09
N LYS A 133 41.59 -32.71 24.27
CA LYS A 133 42.97 -32.24 24.41
C LYS A 133 43.15 -31.36 25.66
N ASN A 134 42.15 -30.56 25.99
CA ASN A 134 42.13 -29.73 27.21
C ASN A 134 41.90 -30.58 28.47
N GLN A 135 41.05 -31.61 28.40
CA GLN A 135 40.85 -32.58 29.50
C GLN A 135 42.12 -33.38 29.83
N SER A 136 42.97 -33.63 28.83
CA SER A 136 44.29 -34.27 29.02
C SER A 136 45.37 -33.29 29.52
N LEU A 137 45.13 -31.97 29.46
CA LEU A 137 45.98 -30.92 30.04
C LEU A 137 45.54 -30.53 31.47
N GLU A 138 44.27 -30.70 31.84
CA GLU A 138 43.72 -30.40 33.18
C GLU A 138 44.18 -31.36 34.29
N LEU A 139 44.80 -32.50 33.96
CA LEU A 139 45.49 -33.35 34.95
C LEU A 139 46.80 -32.72 35.49
N ASN A 140 47.20 -31.52 35.04
CA ASN A 140 48.49 -30.92 35.41
C ASN A 140 48.47 -29.46 35.87
N VAL A 141 47.33 -28.78 36.00
CA VAL A 141 47.32 -27.43 36.59
C VAL A 141 46.12 -27.26 37.51
N SER A 142 46.43 -27.31 38.80
CA SER A 142 45.56 -26.99 39.91
C SER A 142 45.06 -25.55 39.84
N GLU A 143 43.75 -25.42 40.08
CA GLU A 143 43.00 -24.26 40.63
C GLU A 143 43.55 -22.86 40.35
N GLN A 144 42.87 -22.15 39.45
CA GLN A 144 42.48 -20.76 39.68
C GLN A 144 41.21 -20.46 38.88
N ALA A 145 40.08 -20.54 39.57
CA ALA A 145 38.80 -20.09 39.06
C ALA A 145 38.86 -18.56 38.89
N VAL A 146 38.79 -18.11 37.64
CA VAL A 146 38.55 -16.70 37.32
C VAL A 146 37.07 -16.43 37.61
N PRO A 147 36.73 -15.48 38.50
CA PRO A 147 35.34 -15.14 38.76
C PRO A 147 34.74 -14.52 37.50
N ALA A 148 33.58 -15.06 37.08
CA ALA A 148 32.74 -14.45 36.06
C ALA A 148 32.44 -13.00 36.47
N GLN A 149 32.78 -12.05 35.60
CA GLN A 149 32.40 -10.66 35.78
C GLN A 149 30.88 -10.54 35.67
N PRO A 150 30.24 -9.71 36.50
CA PRO A 150 28.80 -9.46 36.42
C PRO A 150 28.48 -8.79 35.07
N GLU A 151 27.45 -9.29 34.39
CA GLU A 151 26.86 -8.68 33.20
C GLU A 151 26.48 -7.23 33.52
N GLU A 152 27.20 -6.26 32.96
CA GLU A 152 26.72 -4.87 32.92
C GLU A 152 25.46 -4.88 32.05
N ASP A 153 24.30 -4.57 32.63
CA ASP A 153 23.05 -4.38 31.89
C ASP A 153 23.28 -3.35 30.78
N SER A 154 23.43 -3.81 29.54
CA SER A 154 23.61 -2.93 28.39
C SER A 154 22.41 -1.98 28.31
N LEU A 155 22.67 -0.67 28.22
CA LEU A 155 21.63 0.36 28.07
C LEU A 155 20.68 0.09 26.89
N LEU A 156 21.12 -0.74 25.93
CA LEU A 156 20.30 -1.20 24.80
C LEU A 156 19.08 -2.02 25.24
N THR A 157 19.17 -2.76 26.35
CA THR A 157 18.05 -3.56 26.89
C THR A 157 16.84 -2.69 27.22
N ALA A 158 17.04 -1.44 27.64
CA ALA A 158 15.96 -0.50 27.92
C ALA A 158 15.13 -0.13 26.68
N PHE A 159 15.67 -0.31 25.47
CA PHE A 159 14.96 -0.07 24.20
C PHE A 159 14.15 -1.27 23.74
N GLN A 160 14.31 -2.45 24.36
CA GLN A 160 13.63 -3.66 23.94
C GLN A 160 12.14 -3.60 24.28
N ILE A 161 11.32 -3.90 23.28
CA ILE A 161 9.88 -4.06 23.39
C ILE A 161 9.52 -5.46 22.92
N GLU A 162 8.95 -6.26 23.81
CA GLU A 162 8.54 -7.64 23.54
C GLU A 162 7.40 -7.73 22.52
N ASN A 163 7.48 -8.67 21.59
CA ASN A 163 6.37 -9.01 20.71
C ASN A 163 5.32 -9.84 21.47
N ARG A 164 4.21 -9.20 21.86
CA ARG A 164 3.08 -9.84 22.54
C ARG A 164 2.11 -10.57 21.59
N ARG A 165 2.42 -10.61 20.30
CA ARG A 165 1.58 -11.16 19.23
C ARG A 165 0.20 -10.52 19.13
N ASN A 166 0.04 -9.31 19.65
CA ASN A 166 -1.16 -8.52 19.45
C ASN A 166 -1.09 -7.83 18.08
N LEU A 167 -2.24 -7.38 17.59
CA LEU A 167 -2.36 -6.58 16.37
C LEU A 167 -2.92 -5.23 16.74
N LEU A 168 -2.46 -4.19 16.03
CA LEU A 168 -3.00 -2.85 16.21
C LEU A 168 -4.46 -2.79 15.76
N LEU A 169 -4.75 -3.43 14.63
CA LEU A 169 -6.07 -3.49 14.02
C LEU A 169 -6.55 -4.94 13.95
N SER A 170 -7.81 -5.16 14.31
CA SER A 170 -8.44 -6.48 14.29
C SER A 170 -9.95 -6.36 14.02
N GLY A 171 -10.56 -7.40 13.46
CA GLY A 171 -12.02 -7.43 13.31
C GLY A 171 -12.52 -6.77 12.02
N ASN A 172 -13.48 -5.84 12.10
CA ASN A 172 -14.16 -5.28 10.92
C ASN A 172 -13.68 -3.86 10.60
N ALA A 173 -13.75 -3.51 9.31
CA ALA A 173 -13.30 -2.23 8.80
C ALA A 173 -13.96 -1.03 9.50
N GLU A 174 -15.23 -1.17 9.91
CA GLU A 174 -15.99 -0.14 10.64
C GLU A 174 -15.46 0.14 12.06
N ALA A 175 -14.73 -0.79 12.69
CA ALA A 175 -14.16 -0.62 14.03
C ALA A 175 -12.76 0.02 14.05
N ILE A 176 -12.08 0.11 12.90
CA ILE A 176 -10.69 0.59 12.80
C ILE A 176 -10.49 1.96 13.46
N LYS A 177 -11.42 2.91 13.27
CA LYS A 177 -11.30 4.24 13.89
C LYS A 177 -11.31 4.21 15.42
N ASN A 178 -12.03 3.25 16.01
CA ASN A 178 -12.06 3.05 17.46
C ASN A 178 -10.79 2.35 17.94
N GLU A 179 -10.28 1.38 17.17
CA GLU A 179 -9.01 0.69 17.45
C GLU A 179 -7.78 1.61 17.32
N LEU A 180 -7.88 2.67 16.51
CA LEU A 180 -6.85 3.71 16.41
C LEU A 180 -6.93 4.77 17.52
N GLN A 181 -7.99 4.83 18.34
CA GLN A 181 -8.08 5.82 19.42
C GLN A 181 -6.96 5.73 20.47
N PRO A 182 -6.54 4.53 20.93
CA PRO A 182 -5.41 4.40 21.86
C PRO A 182 -4.10 5.00 21.33
N VAL A 183 -3.93 5.06 20.01
CA VAL A 183 -2.76 5.66 19.34
C VAL A 183 -2.64 7.17 19.60
N LEU A 184 -3.74 7.84 19.98
CA LEU A 184 -3.73 9.25 20.34
C LEU A 184 -3.27 9.51 21.78
N HIS A 185 -2.98 8.45 22.56
CA HIS A 185 -2.62 8.56 23.97
C HIS A 185 -1.16 9.01 24.19
N ILE A 186 -0.78 10.16 23.62
CA ILE A 186 0.56 10.78 23.73
C ILE A 186 0.65 11.71 24.96
N LYS A 187 -0.49 12.01 25.60
CA LYS A 187 -0.58 12.96 26.73
C LYS A 187 0.43 12.70 27.87
N PRO A 188 0.65 11.46 28.36
CA PRO A 188 1.62 11.21 29.41
C PRO A 188 3.04 11.68 29.06
N ILE A 189 3.46 11.50 27.79
CA ILE A 189 4.76 11.96 27.31
C ILE A 189 4.82 13.50 27.32
N LEU A 190 3.79 14.16 26.80
CA LEU A 190 3.74 15.63 26.78
C LEU A 190 3.69 16.24 28.17
N ASP A 191 2.95 15.63 29.10
CA ASP A 191 2.85 16.10 30.48
C ASP A 191 4.20 15.97 31.20
N TYR A 192 4.91 14.83 31.02
CA TYR A 192 6.28 14.65 31.51
C TYR A 192 7.24 15.70 30.93
N LEU A 193 7.22 15.91 29.61
CA LEU A 193 8.08 16.90 28.95
C LEU A 193 7.81 18.33 29.42
N LYS A 194 6.55 18.69 29.71
CA LYS A 194 6.22 20.03 30.22
C LYS A 194 6.74 20.26 31.63
N GLN A 195 6.66 19.22 32.47
CA GLN A 195 7.07 19.25 33.88
C GLN A 195 8.59 19.09 34.08
N SER A 196 9.32 18.58 33.09
CA SER A 196 10.77 18.39 33.22
C SER A 196 11.53 19.73 33.21
N ASP A 197 12.69 19.78 33.87
CA ASP A 197 13.61 20.93 33.82
C ASP A 197 14.64 20.80 32.68
N PHE A 198 14.43 19.87 31.75
CA PHE A 198 15.37 19.61 30.68
C PHE A 198 15.45 20.79 29.69
N GLU A 199 16.65 21.30 29.44
CA GLU A 199 16.88 22.55 28.70
C GLU A 199 16.27 22.52 27.29
N GLN A 200 16.38 21.39 26.60
CA GLN A 200 15.92 21.25 25.22
C GLN A 200 14.51 20.60 25.12
N LYS A 201 13.75 20.55 26.22
CA LYS A 201 12.41 19.92 26.25
C LYS A 201 11.45 20.45 25.18
N ALA A 202 11.58 21.72 24.81
CA ALA A 202 10.75 22.35 23.77
C ALA A 202 10.89 21.69 22.39
N ILE A 203 12.06 21.10 22.07
CA ILE A 203 12.27 20.38 20.81
C ILE A 203 11.41 19.11 20.82
N TYR A 204 11.47 18.33 21.90
CA TYR A 204 10.68 17.11 22.05
C TYR A 204 9.18 17.38 22.08
N ILE A 205 8.74 18.43 22.78
CA ILE A 205 7.32 18.83 22.79
C ILE A 205 6.82 19.07 21.36
N LYS A 206 7.58 19.83 20.55
CA LYS A 206 7.22 20.06 19.14
C LYS A 206 7.15 18.78 18.30
N MET A 207 8.05 17.83 18.55
CA MET A 207 8.02 16.53 17.85
C MET A 207 6.76 15.74 18.21
N PHE A 208 6.41 15.65 19.48
CA PHE A 208 5.23 14.91 19.93
C PHE A 208 3.91 15.61 19.59
N ASP A 209 3.86 16.94 19.61
CA ASP A 209 2.70 17.70 19.12
C ASP A 209 2.50 17.47 17.61
N LYS A 210 3.58 17.43 16.83
CA LYS A 210 3.51 17.11 15.40
C LYS A 210 3.03 15.68 15.17
N LEU A 211 3.61 14.69 15.87
CA LEU A 211 3.18 13.30 15.81
C LEU A 211 1.67 13.18 16.09
N LYS A 212 1.21 13.82 17.17
CA LYS A 212 -0.20 13.84 17.53
C LYS A 212 -1.07 14.40 16.39
N ASN A 213 -0.70 15.57 15.85
CA ASN A 213 -1.47 16.21 14.77
C ASN A 213 -1.48 15.38 13.48
N ASP A 214 -0.37 14.72 13.14
CA ASP A 214 -0.26 13.91 11.93
C ASP A 214 -1.08 12.60 12.08
N VAL A 215 -1.11 11.99 13.27
CA VAL A 215 -2.00 10.85 13.57
C VAL A 215 -3.47 11.28 13.57
N GLU A 216 -3.83 12.41 14.19
CA GLU A 216 -5.22 12.92 14.19
C GLU A 216 -5.72 13.14 12.75
N LYS A 217 -4.92 13.82 11.92
CA LYS A 217 -5.25 14.02 10.50
C LYS A 217 -5.40 12.70 9.76
N PHE A 218 -4.54 11.73 10.02
CA PHE A 218 -4.64 10.41 9.41
C PHE A 218 -5.96 9.73 9.76
N ILE A 219 -6.33 9.69 11.04
CA ILE A 219 -7.60 9.09 11.48
C ILE A 219 -8.82 9.83 10.88
N ASP A 220 -8.78 11.16 10.84
CA ASP A 220 -9.87 11.99 10.32
C ASP A 220 -10.08 11.83 8.82
N THR A 221 -8.99 11.68 8.06
CA THR A 221 -9.02 11.53 6.60
C THR A 221 -9.14 10.08 6.14
N LEU A 222 -9.13 9.12 7.07
CA LEU A 222 -9.24 7.71 6.75
C LEU A 222 -10.61 7.40 6.12
N VAL A 223 -10.56 6.98 4.85
CA VAL A 223 -11.66 6.40 4.10
C VAL A 223 -11.46 4.90 4.10
N ILE A 224 -12.46 4.19 4.60
CA ILE A 224 -12.42 2.74 4.75
C ILE A 224 -13.36 2.17 3.71
N ASP A 225 -12.79 1.77 2.58
CA ASP A 225 -13.50 1.02 1.55
C ASP A 225 -13.49 -0.47 1.94
N SER A 226 -14.46 -1.27 1.52
CA SER A 226 -14.61 -2.67 1.95
C SER A 226 -13.63 -3.63 1.26
N ASP A 227 -12.46 -3.16 0.89
CA ASP A 227 -11.45 -3.94 0.16
C ASP A 227 -10.63 -4.83 1.09
N ASP A 228 -10.05 -5.88 0.53
CA ASP A 228 -9.31 -6.91 1.28
C ASP A 228 -7.99 -6.36 1.89
N ASP A 229 -7.43 -5.27 1.34
CA ASP A 229 -6.14 -4.67 1.75
C ASP A 229 -6.24 -3.60 2.85
N VAL A 230 -7.41 -3.39 3.46
CA VAL A 230 -7.62 -2.26 4.39
C VAL A 230 -6.67 -2.30 5.58
N PHE A 231 -6.46 -3.47 6.18
CA PHE A 231 -5.61 -3.59 7.37
C PHE A 231 -4.14 -3.30 7.07
N GLU A 232 -3.63 -3.82 5.94
CA GLU A 232 -2.28 -3.54 5.47
C GLU A 232 -2.09 -2.06 5.20
N ASN A 233 -2.94 -1.46 4.36
CA ASN A 233 -2.82 -0.06 3.95
C ASN A 233 -2.90 0.91 5.15
N VAL A 234 -3.81 0.66 6.09
CA VAL A 234 -3.97 1.50 7.28
C VAL A 234 -2.76 1.33 8.20
N THR A 235 -2.30 0.10 8.42
CA THR A 235 -1.10 -0.16 9.24
C THR A 235 0.13 0.48 8.62
N GLU A 236 0.32 0.35 7.31
CA GLU A 236 1.47 0.93 6.59
C GLU A 236 1.47 2.46 6.70
N ALA A 237 0.32 3.10 6.45
CA ALA A 237 0.17 4.55 6.54
C ALA A 237 0.43 5.06 7.96
N PHE A 238 -0.10 4.38 8.97
CA PHE A 238 0.15 4.70 10.37
C PHE A 238 1.64 4.53 10.72
N PHE A 239 2.23 3.39 10.37
CA PHE A 239 3.62 3.08 10.71
C PHE A 239 4.59 4.04 10.02
N LYS A 240 4.28 4.52 8.81
CA LYS A 240 5.01 5.61 8.13
C LYS A 240 5.05 6.89 8.96
N ILE A 241 3.96 7.27 9.64
CA ILE A 241 3.91 8.44 10.52
C ILE A 241 4.84 8.20 11.73
N ILE A 242 4.72 7.05 12.40
CA ILE A 242 5.57 6.69 13.54
C ILE A 242 7.05 6.69 13.15
N LYS A 243 7.41 6.07 12.02
CA LYS A 243 8.78 6.04 11.50
C LYS A 243 9.34 7.45 11.33
N LYS A 244 8.58 8.32 10.66
CA LYS A 244 9.01 9.67 10.32
C LYS A 244 9.15 10.56 11.56
N ASP A 245 8.11 10.64 12.38
CA ASP A 245 8.01 11.65 13.43
C ASP A 245 8.58 11.19 14.78
N LEU A 246 8.72 9.88 14.98
CA LEU A 246 9.24 9.29 16.21
C LEU A 246 10.55 8.53 15.97
N LEU A 247 10.54 7.44 15.21
CA LEU A 247 11.63 6.46 15.25
C LEU A 247 12.94 6.95 14.60
N SER A 248 12.85 7.65 13.46
CA SER A 248 14.02 8.00 12.64
C SER A 248 15.09 8.81 13.38
N THR A 249 14.66 9.76 14.21
CA THR A 249 15.55 10.73 14.85
C THR A 249 15.52 10.62 16.37
N LEU A 250 14.36 10.36 16.98
CA LEU A 250 14.23 10.42 18.42
C LEU A 250 14.95 9.25 19.12
N MET A 251 14.83 8.03 18.61
CA MET A 251 15.40 6.86 19.27
C MET A 251 16.93 6.95 19.35
N VAL A 252 17.57 7.38 18.26
CA VAL A 252 19.02 7.63 18.21
C VAL A 252 19.42 8.76 19.17
N ALA A 253 18.65 9.85 19.20
CA ALA A 253 18.92 10.98 20.12
C ALA A 253 18.83 10.56 21.59
N ILE A 254 17.82 9.75 21.95
CA ILE A 254 17.68 9.20 23.30
C ILE A 254 18.86 8.27 23.61
N ARG A 255 19.21 7.35 22.71
CA ARG A 255 20.33 6.41 22.90
C ARG A 255 21.65 7.13 23.18
N ARG A 256 21.97 8.15 22.37
CA ARG A 256 23.16 8.98 22.56
C ARG A 256 23.06 9.84 23.83
N GLY A 257 21.88 10.36 24.13
CA GLY A 257 21.60 11.17 25.33
C GLY A 257 21.77 10.39 26.64
N MET A 258 21.43 9.10 26.66
CA MET A 258 21.61 8.22 27.82
C MET A 258 23.09 8.01 28.19
N ASN A 259 24.03 8.22 27.25
CA ASN A 259 25.46 8.19 27.53
C ASN A 259 25.93 9.44 28.32
N ILE A 260 25.13 10.51 28.37
CA ILE A 260 25.42 11.72 29.16
C ILE A 260 24.87 11.53 30.58
N GLU A 261 25.75 11.33 31.55
CA GLU A 261 25.39 10.97 32.93
C GLU A 261 24.38 11.95 33.58
N LYS A 262 24.58 13.26 33.39
CA LYS A 262 23.70 14.31 33.92
C LYS A 262 22.26 14.21 33.41
N ASP A 263 22.10 13.86 32.13
CA ASP A 263 20.80 13.89 31.44
C ASP A 263 20.16 12.48 31.37
N ARG A 264 20.92 11.43 31.69
CA ARG A 264 20.47 10.04 31.65
C ARG A 264 19.12 9.80 32.35
N PRO A 265 18.85 10.32 33.57
CA PRO A 265 17.55 10.10 34.22
C PRO A 265 16.37 10.64 33.41
N PHE A 266 16.55 11.77 32.71
CA PHE A 266 15.53 12.33 31.82
C PHE A 266 15.26 11.40 30.64
N TYR A 267 16.33 10.94 29.98
CA TYR A 267 16.20 10.06 28.80
C TYR A 267 15.62 8.69 29.14
N VAL A 268 15.99 8.10 30.28
CA VAL A 268 15.44 6.82 30.76
C VAL A 268 13.92 6.93 30.95
N GLN A 269 13.47 7.97 31.67
CA GLN A 269 12.04 8.16 31.92
C GLN A 269 11.26 8.49 30.64
N LEU A 270 11.85 9.30 29.75
CA LEU A 270 11.25 9.60 28.45
C LEU A 270 11.12 8.32 27.59
N LEU A 271 12.16 7.49 27.55
CA LEU A 271 12.16 6.23 26.82
C LEU A 271 11.09 5.27 27.36
N GLU A 272 10.92 5.18 28.68
CA GLU A 272 9.89 4.32 29.28
C GLU A 272 8.48 4.71 28.84
N LEU A 273 8.18 6.02 28.82
CA LEU A 273 6.89 6.54 28.35
C LEU A 273 6.68 6.27 26.85
N ILE A 274 7.75 6.42 26.05
CA ILE A 274 7.70 6.11 24.62
C ILE A 274 7.51 4.61 24.37
N ASN A 275 8.22 3.74 25.09
CA ASN A 275 8.06 2.30 24.98
C ASN A 275 6.65 1.88 25.38
N THR A 276 6.08 2.50 26.41
CA THR A 276 4.68 2.27 26.81
C THR A 276 3.72 2.67 25.70
N TYR A 277 3.95 3.83 25.07
CA TYR A 277 3.18 4.28 23.91
C TYR A 277 3.30 3.32 22.72
N LEU A 278 4.51 2.94 22.32
CA LEU A 278 4.77 2.01 21.22
C LEU A 278 4.13 0.63 21.47
N ARG A 279 4.20 0.11 22.70
CA ARG A 279 3.51 -1.12 23.10
C ARG A 279 1.99 -1.03 22.93
N SER A 280 1.39 0.11 23.28
CA SER A 280 -0.05 0.33 23.08
C SER A 280 -0.43 0.37 21.60
N CYS A 281 0.52 0.74 20.74
CA CYS A 281 0.38 0.68 19.28
C CYS A 281 0.75 -0.70 18.69
N CYS A 282 0.96 -1.72 19.53
CA CYS A 282 1.43 -3.05 19.14
C CYS A 282 2.77 -3.08 18.39
N ILE A 283 3.60 -2.05 18.56
CA ILE A 283 4.95 -1.98 17.99
C ILE A 283 5.91 -2.68 18.96
N TYR A 284 6.77 -3.55 18.42
CA TYR A 284 7.81 -4.26 19.15
C TYR A 284 9.18 -4.03 18.51
N THR A 285 10.24 -4.52 19.16
CA THR A 285 11.60 -4.48 18.60
C THR A 285 12.13 -5.87 18.34
N GLU A 286 12.88 -6.06 17.25
CA GLU A 286 13.67 -7.27 17.08
C GLU A 286 14.95 -7.21 17.91
N LYS A 287 15.32 -8.34 18.53
CA LYS A 287 16.53 -8.44 19.33
C LYS A 287 17.75 -8.60 18.43
N ILE A 288 18.68 -7.66 18.52
CA ILE A 288 20.01 -7.72 17.92
C ILE A 288 21.01 -7.31 19.01
N GLU A 289 22.16 -8.00 19.05
CA GLU A 289 23.17 -7.83 20.10
C GLU A 289 24.43 -7.17 19.53
N GLU A 290 25.12 -6.40 20.38
CA GLU A 290 26.45 -5.87 20.08
C GLU A 290 27.50 -6.99 20.18
N GLY A 291 28.61 -6.87 19.45
CA GLY A 291 29.71 -7.85 19.43
C GLY A 291 29.53 -9.02 18.47
N ILE A 292 28.35 -9.17 17.82
CA ILE A 292 28.14 -10.19 16.79
C ILE A 292 28.60 -9.71 15.41
N LYS A 293 28.84 -10.65 14.48
CA LYS A 293 29.16 -10.31 13.09
C LYS A 293 27.91 -9.86 12.33
N TYR A 294 28.05 -8.79 11.57
CA TYR A 294 27.09 -8.36 10.57
C TYR A 294 27.08 -9.37 9.41
N THR A 295 25.96 -10.07 9.26
CA THR A 295 25.76 -11.15 8.28
C THR A 295 24.59 -10.83 7.35
N ASP A 296 24.43 -11.62 6.29
CA ASP A 296 23.32 -11.47 5.34
C ASP A 296 21.94 -11.55 6.03
N ALA A 297 21.81 -12.29 7.12
CA ALA A 297 20.58 -12.38 7.90
C ALA A 297 20.22 -11.09 8.67
N ILE A 298 21.21 -10.22 8.91
CA ILE A 298 21.05 -8.92 9.59
C ILE A 298 20.91 -7.80 8.55
N LEU A 299 21.28 -8.05 7.30
CA LEU A 299 21.33 -7.06 6.23
C LEU A 299 19.98 -6.37 6.00
N ASP A 300 18.90 -7.15 5.97
CA ASP A 300 17.54 -6.64 5.77
C ASP A 300 16.93 -6.01 7.04
N LYS A 301 17.63 -6.07 8.17
CA LYS A 301 17.14 -5.64 9.49
C LYS A 301 17.83 -4.37 9.99
N MET A 302 19.05 -4.10 9.54
CA MET A 302 19.92 -3.06 10.09
C MET A 302 20.67 -2.30 9.00
N GLU A 303 20.55 -0.98 9.03
CA GLU A 303 21.38 -0.06 8.24
C GLU A 303 22.79 0.06 8.87
N PRO A 304 23.88 -0.30 8.15
CA PRO A 304 25.22 -0.26 8.70
C PRO A 304 25.94 1.07 8.46
N LEU A 305 26.49 1.66 9.52
CA LEU A 305 27.47 2.74 9.50
C LEU A 305 28.87 2.15 9.65
N ARG A 306 29.78 2.46 8.73
CA ARG A 306 31.12 1.85 8.75
C ARG A 306 32.10 2.69 9.56
N LYS A 307 32.74 2.05 10.53
CA LYS A 307 33.85 2.61 11.30
C LYS A 307 35.14 1.83 11.00
N PRO A 308 36.26 2.48 10.69
CA PRO A 308 37.50 1.78 10.40
C PRO A 308 38.07 1.09 11.65
N THR A 309 38.73 -0.05 11.45
CA THR A 309 39.50 -0.77 12.48
C THR A 309 40.81 -1.29 11.90
N SER A 310 41.86 -1.35 12.71
CA SER A 310 43.13 -2.01 12.38
C SER A 310 43.16 -3.50 12.76
N ASP A 311 42.10 -4.00 13.38
CA ASP A 311 41.99 -5.40 13.81
C ASP A 311 41.14 -6.20 12.82
N ILE A 312 41.80 -7.06 12.04
CA ILE A 312 41.16 -7.92 11.05
C ILE A 312 40.17 -8.91 11.69
N ALA A 313 40.39 -9.34 12.93
CA ALA A 313 39.49 -10.26 13.62
C ALA A 313 38.14 -9.60 13.91
N LYS A 314 38.11 -8.27 14.00
CA LYS A 314 36.92 -7.46 14.24
C LYS A 314 36.20 -7.00 12.98
N ASP A 315 36.70 -7.34 11.78
CA ASP A 315 36.01 -6.97 10.53
C ASP A 315 34.54 -7.44 10.55
N LYS A 316 33.63 -6.52 10.19
CA LYS A 316 32.17 -6.66 10.21
C LYS A 316 31.54 -6.89 11.58
N GLU A 317 32.25 -6.71 12.68
CA GLU A 317 31.64 -6.78 14.02
C GLU A 317 30.74 -5.57 14.26
N ILE A 318 29.55 -5.79 14.83
CA ILE A 318 28.66 -4.74 15.30
C ILE A 318 29.24 -4.18 16.59
N GLU A 319 29.81 -2.98 16.53
CA GLU A 319 30.39 -2.32 17.70
C GLU A 319 29.30 -1.67 18.55
N GLU A 320 28.35 -0.99 17.92
CA GLU A 320 27.31 -0.22 18.59
C GLU A 320 25.99 -0.34 17.85
N ILE A 321 24.88 -0.44 18.60
CA ILE A 321 23.53 -0.34 18.06
C ILE A 321 22.96 1.03 18.42
N GLU A 322 22.76 1.87 17.40
CA GLU A 322 22.18 3.22 17.55
C GLU A 322 20.64 3.16 17.64
N ARG A 323 20.02 2.20 16.96
CA ARG A 323 18.57 1.99 16.93
C ARG A 323 18.28 0.51 16.68
N LEU A 324 17.39 -0.10 17.48
CA LEU A 324 16.87 -1.44 17.20
C LEU A 324 15.89 -1.42 16.02
N PRO A 325 15.69 -2.53 15.29
CA PRO A 325 14.60 -2.63 14.34
C PRO A 325 13.27 -2.58 15.08
N TYR A 326 12.33 -1.76 14.62
CA TYR A 326 10.98 -1.67 15.17
C TYR A 326 10.01 -2.29 14.19
N CYS A 327 9.09 -3.13 14.66
CA CYS A 327 8.18 -3.87 13.80
C CYS A 327 6.74 -3.76 14.31
N ILE A 328 5.79 -3.89 13.39
CA ILE A 328 4.36 -3.96 13.65
C ILE A 328 3.77 -5.09 12.81
N ASP A 329 2.91 -5.90 13.42
CA ASP A 329 2.25 -7.00 12.74
C ASP A 329 0.86 -6.60 12.24
N PHE A 330 0.45 -7.16 11.10
CA PHE A 330 -0.86 -6.95 10.47
C PHE A 330 -1.35 -8.22 9.77
N PHE A 331 -2.61 -8.23 9.32
CA PHE A 331 -3.13 -9.25 8.42
C PHE A 331 -3.13 -8.75 6.98
N ASN A 332 -2.59 -9.54 6.06
CA ASN A 332 -2.63 -9.27 4.61
C ASN A 332 -4.00 -9.64 4.00
N GLU A 333 -4.15 -9.48 2.69
CA GLU A 333 -5.39 -9.80 1.93
C GLU A 333 -5.84 -11.26 2.09
N ASP A 334 -4.89 -12.18 2.24
CA ASP A 334 -5.16 -13.61 2.42
C ASP A 334 -5.51 -13.96 3.89
N GLY A 335 -5.50 -12.99 4.80
CA GLY A 335 -5.69 -13.17 6.23
C GLY A 335 -4.48 -13.80 6.93
N GLU A 336 -3.33 -13.85 6.26
CA GLU A 336 -2.06 -14.29 6.85
C GLU A 336 -1.41 -13.15 7.65
N ARG A 337 -0.73 -13.51 8.74
CA ARG A 337 -0.06 -12.53 9.59
C ARG A 337 1.30 -12.19 8.98
N GLU A 338 1.50 -10.92 8.69
CA GLU A 338 2.76 -10.36 8.22
C GLU A 338 3.28 -9.27 9.17
N SER A 339 4.52 -8.85 8.93
CA SER A 339 5.21 -7.86 9.75
C SER A 339 5.84 -6.78 8.87
N MET A 340 5.58 -5.51 9.19
CA MET A 340 6.32 -4.37 8.65
C MET A 340 7.40 -3.97 9.64
N CYS A 341 8.65 -3.89 9.19
CA CYS A 341 9.77 -3.50 10.03
C CYS A 341 10.42 -2.22 9.50
N TYR A 342 10.72 -1.30 10.42
CA TYR A 342 11.65 -0.23 10.19
C TYR A 342 13.03 -0.68 10.64
N GLU A 343 13.94 -0.76 9.67
CA GLU A 343 15.34 -1.15 9.88
C GLU A 343 15.97 -0.36 11.04
N GLY A 344 16.69 -1.09 11.88
CA GLY A 344 17.54 -0.49 12.90
C GLY A 344 18.78 0.14 12.27
N GLN A 345 19.68 0.64 13.12
CA GLN A 345 20.92 1.28 12.70
C GLN A 345 22.05 0.84 13.61
N CYS A 346 23.15 0.39 13.03
CA CYS A 346 24.33 -0.04 13.78
C CYS A 346 25.63 0.51 13.20
N VAL A 347 26.65 0.56 14.04
CA VAL A 347 28.03 0.81 13.64
C VAL A 347 28.74 -0.53 13.48
N ILE A 348 29.26 -0.78 12.28
CA ILE A 348 30.06 -1.96 11.97
C ILE A 348 31.53 -1.59 11.81
N LEU A 349 32.41 -2.40 12.37
CA LEU A 349 33.85 -2.27 12.18
C LEU A 349 34.23 -2.76 10.78
N LYS A 350 35.08 -2.00 10.10
CA LYS A 350 35.61 -2.35 8.78
C LYS A 350 37.13 -2.29 8.80
N TYR A 351 37.77 -3.40 8.47
CA TYR A 351 39.23 -3.44 8.41
C TYR A 351 39.76 -2.55 7.27
N GLU A 352 40.73 -1.70 7.59
CA GLU A 352 41.51 -0.93 6.60
C GLU A 352 42.90 -1.55 6.47
N GLU A 353 43.24 -1.97 5.24
CA GLU A 353 44.52 -2.60 4.87
C GLU A 353 45.70 -1.63 4.87
#